data_AF-A0A166BWS6-F1
#
_entry.id   AF-A0A166BWS6-F1
#
_cell.length_a   1.000
_cell.length_b   1.000
_cell.length_c   1.000
_cell.angle_alpha   90.00
_cell.angle_beta   90.00
_cell.angle_gamma   90.00
#
_symmetry.space_group_name_H-M   'P 1'
#
loop_
_entity.id
_entity.type
_entity.pdbx_description
1 polymer ?
#
loop_
_entity_poly.entity_id
_entity_poly.type
_entity_poly.pdbx_seq_one_letter_code
_entity_poly.pdbx_strand_id
1 'polypeptide(L)'
;MSDKYLIMETIDKLEEQGIAELDKYLKEYRQAHNIYMRLLAVRMVKLGETRTTVGEFIRKDRKTVGNWVKDYDEYGIEGLIPDYSNCGTKSKLTNDQLIELKILLSDPDKHYTIIGAQELIKERFGVKYSYKQVWEITRKKLGFNYCKPFLIYNEAPADAEEILLKKRS
;
A
#
# COMPACT_ATOMS: atom_id res chain seq x y z
N MET A 1 1.44 29.61 25.87
CA MET A 1 1.50 28.33 25.15
C MET A 1 1.44 28.64 23.66
N SER A 2 2.55 28.95 22.97
CA SER A 2 2.41 29.21 21.52
C SER A 2 3.66 28.93 20.69
N ASP A 3 4.73 29.72 20.74
CA ASP A 3 5.70 29.65 19.62
C ASP A 3 6.69 28.49 19.68
N LYS A 4 7.14 28.10 20.88
CA LYS A 4 8.13 27.01 21.03
C LYS A 4 7.60 25.65 20.55
N TYR A 5 6.32 25.36 20.80
CA TYR A 5 5.69 24.10 20.38
C TYR A 5 5.45 24.06 18.87
N LEU A 6 5.04 25.20 18.28
CA LEU A 6 4.87 25.33 16.84
C LEU A 6 6.20 25.16 16.10
N ILE A 7 7.29 25.75 16.62
CA ILE A 7 8.64 25.59 16.08
C ILE A 7 9.09 24.13 16.15
N MET A 8 8.87 23.45 17.28
CA MET A 8 9.21 22.03 17.43
C MET A 8 8.45 21.15 16.43
N GLU A 9 7.14 21.36 16.29
CA GLU A 9 6.30 20.62 15.33
C GLU A 9 6.71 20.88 13.87
N THR A 10 7.17 22.09 13.55
CA THR A 10 7.72 22.38 12.21
C THR A 10 9.07 21.74 11.96
N ILE A 11 9.96 21.65 12.97
CA ILE A 11 11.25 20.97 12.86
C ILE A 11 11.02 19.46 12.67
N ASP A 12 10.16 18.85 13.50
CA ASP A 12 9.80 17.43 13.39
C ASP A 12 9.24 17.11 11.98
N LYS A 13 8.38 17.97 11.44
CA LYS A 13 7.86 17.82 10.06
C LYS A 13 8.92 17.98 8.98
N LEU A 14 9.89 18.88 9.15
CA LEU A 14 11.02 19.05 8.22
C LEU A 14 11.97 17.84 8.26
N GLU A 15 12.21 17.29 9.45
CA GLU A 15 13.00 16.07 9.62
C GLU A 15 12.29 14.84 9.01
N GLU A 16 10.98 14.69 9.23
CA GLU A 16 10.15 13.65 8.60
C GLU A 16 10.15 13.77 7.07
N GLN A 17 10.09 14.99 6.53
CA GLN A 17 10.19 15.24 5.09
C GLN A 17 11.57 14.86 4.55
N GLY A 18 12.65 15.19 5.25
CA GLY A 18 14.01 14.79 4.88
C GLY A 18 14.21 13.28 4.89
N ILE A 19 13.69 12.56 5.90
CA ILE A 19 13.76 11.10 5.98
C ILE A 19 12.96 10.45 4.84
N ALA A 20 11.75 10.94 4.56
CA ALA A 20 10.94 10.43 3.46
C ALA A 20 11.61 10.64 2.08
N GLU A 21 12.31 11.76 1.90
CA GLU A 21 13.11 12.01 0.71
C GLU A 21 14.30 11.04 0.59
N LEU A 22 15.02 10.80 1.68
CA LEU A 22 16.11 9.81 1.71
C LEU A 22 15.62 8.40 1.38
N ASP A 23 14.50 7.97 1.95
CA ASP A 23 13.89 6.67 1.66
C ASP A 23 13.53 6.51 0.17
N LYS A 24 13.06 7.60 -0.46
CA LYS A 24 12.77 7.62 -1.89
C LYS A 24 14.04 7.39 -2.71
N TYR A 25 15.13 8.11 -2.43
CA TYR A 25 16.40 7.92 -3.13
C TYR A 25 17.01 6.54 -2.89
N LEU A 26 16.98 6.05 -1.65
CA LEU A 26 17.45 4.71 -1.31
C LEU A 26 16.72 3.64 -2.14
N LYS A 27 15.40 3.79 -2.31
CA LYS A 27 14.60 2.87 -3.14
C LYS A 27 14.98 2.96 -4.62
N GLU A 28 15.15 4.17 -5.15
CA GLU A 28 15.55 4.40 -6.55
C GLU A 28 16.93 3.81 -6.85
N TYR A 29 17.94 4.16 -6.06
CA TYR A 29 19.30 3.65 -6.23
C TYR A 29 19.36 2.13 -6.05
N ARG A 30 18.58 1.55 -5.14
CA ARG A 30 18.47 0.10 -5.00
C ARG A 30 17.92 -0.55 -6.27
N GLN A 31 16.91 0.04 -6.90
CA GLN A 31 16.34 -0.47 -8.15
C GLN A 31 17.35 -0.39 -9.29
N ALA A 32 17.99 0.78 -9.47
CA ALA A 32 19.04 0.99 -10.46
C ALA A 32 20.22 0.02 -10.26
N HIS A 33 20.67 -0.16 -9.02
CA HIS A 33 21.73 -1.10 -8.67
C HIS A 33 21.37 -2.55 -9.03
N ASN A 34 20.14 -2.99 -8.72
CA ASN A 34 19.70 -4.33 -9.06
C ASN A 34 19.68 -4.57 -10.58
N ILE A 35 19.20 -3.59 -11.35
CA ILE A 35 19.17 -3.67 -12.83
C ILE A 35 20.60 -3.72 -13.38
N TYR A 36 21.49 -2.86 -12.87
CA TYR A 36 22.90 -2.86 -13.24
C TYR A 36 23.56 -4.22 -13.01
N MET A 37 23.34 -4.83 -11.83
CA MET A 37 23.90 -6.15 -11.51
C MET A 37 23.37 -7.25 -12.44
N ARG A 38 22.09 -7.19 -12.84
CA ARG A 38 21.51 -8.12 -13.81
C ARG A 38 22.12 -7.96 -15.19
N LEU A 39 22.26 -6.72 -15.68
CA LEU A 39 22.89 -6.41 -16.95
C LEU A 39 24.35 -6.87 -16.99
N LEU A 40 25.10 -6.63 -15.91
CA LEU A 40 26.47 -7.07 -15.77
C LEU A 40 26.58 -8.60 -15.87
N ALA A 41 25.70 -9.33 -15.18
CA ALA A 41 25.66 -10.77 -15.23
C ALA A 41 25.37 -11.30 -16.63
N VAL A 42 24.36 -10.74 -17.32
CA VAL A 42 24.03 -11.10 -18.71
C VAL A 42 25.21 -10.82 -19.63
N ARG A 43 25.84 -9.65 -19.53
CA ARG A 43 27.02 -9.27 -20.31
C ARG A 43 28.15 -10.28 -20.12
N MET A 44 28.48 -10.65 -18.89
CA MET A 44 29.54 -11.62 -18.61
C MET A 44 29.23 -12.98 -19.25
N VAL A 45 28.00 -13.47 -19.15
CA VAL A 45 27.60 -14.73 -19.78
C VAL A 45 27.68 -14.64 -21.31
N LYS A 46 27.26 -13.53 -21.92
CA LYS A 46 27.37 -13.32 -23.38
C LYS A 46 28.83 -13.23 -23.85
N LEU A 47 29.76 -12.81 -23.00
CA LEU A 47 31.20 -12.84 -23.26
C LEU A 47 31.83 -14.24 -23.12
N GLY A 48 31.05 -15.26 -22.73
CA GLY A 48 31.49 -16.65 -22.65
C GLY A 48 31.76 -17.14 -21.23
N GLU A 49 31.55 -16.31 -20.21
CA GLU A 49 31.69 -16.74 -18.81
C GLU A 49 30.62 -17.75 -18.42
N THR A 50 31.00 -18.68 -17.54
CA THR A 50 30.04 -19.66 -17.02
C THR A 50 29.08 -19.01 -16.04
N ARG A 51 27.84 -19.51 -15.97
CA ARG A 51 26.84 -19.00 -15.01
C ARG A 51 27.27 -19.15 -13.55
N THR A 52 28.13 -20.13 -13.26
CA THR A 52 28.68 -20.37 -11.92
C THR A 52 29.71 -19.30 -11.56
N THR A 53 30.70 -19.05 -12.42
CA THR A 53 31.74 -18.02 -12.19
C THR A 53 31.13 -16.64 -12.07
N VAL A 54 30.14 -16.33 -12.92
CA VAL A 54 29.37 -15.08 -12.82
C VAL A 54 28.67 -14.99 -11.47
N GLY A 55 27.95 -16.03 -11.05
CA GLY A 55 27.24 -16.08 -9.77
C GLY A 55 28.16 -15.84 -8.57
N GLU A 56 29.34 -16.46 -8.55
CA GLU A 56 30.36 -16.23 -7.52
C GLU A 56 30.84 -14.78 -7.51
N PHE A 57 31.10 -14.20 -8.68
CA PHE A 57 31.54 -12.80 -8.82
C PHE A 57 30.51 -11.81 -8.30
N ILE A 58 29.23 -12.00 -8.64
CA ILE A 58 28.14 -11.11 -8.21
C ILE A 58 27.47 -11.51 -6.90
N ARG A 59 27.97 -12.55 -6.22
CA ARG A 59 27.40 -13.16 -5.01
C ARG A 59 25.91 -13.52 -5.16
N LYS A 60 25.57 -14.21 -6.25
CA LYS A 60 24.24 -14.79 -6.52
C LYS A 60 24.36 -16.25 -6.87
N ASP A 61 23.26 -16.98 -6.65
CA ASP A 61 23.19 -18.38 -7.04
C ASP A 61 23.21 -18.55 -8.57
N ARG A 62 23.85 -19.62 -9.04
CA ARG A 62 23.92 -19.98 -10.47
C ARG A 62 22.54 -19.97 -11.15
N LYS A 63 21.50 -20.48 -10.48
CA LYS A 63 20.14 -20.53 -11.00
C LYS A 63 19.56 -19.12 -11.19
N THR A 64 19.89 -18.20 -10.29
CA THR A 64 19.47 -16.79 -10.39
C THR A 64 20.07 -16.14 -11.64
N VAL A 65 21.37 -16.32 -11.87
CA VAL A 65 22.05 -15.84 -13.09
C VAL A 65 21.42 -16.48 -14.34
N GLY A 66 21.16 -17.79 -14.29
CA GLY A 66 20.51 -18.51 -15.39
C GLY A 66 19.12 -17.96 -15.73
N ASN A 67 18.31 -17.63 -14.72
CA ASN A 67 17.01 -17.00 -14.93
C ASN A 67 17.16 -15.63 -15.58
N TRP A 68 18.07 -14.77 -15.11
CA TRP A 68 18.27 -13.45 -15.72
C TRP A 68 18.69 -13.52 -17.18
N VAL A 69 19.57 -14.46 -17.53
CA VAL A 69 19.97 -14.67 -18.95
C VAL A 69 18.77 -15.12 -19.77
N LYS A 70 17.96 -16.06 -19.25
CA LYS A 70 16.75 -16.52 -19.90
C LYS A 70 15.74 -15.38 -20.11
N ASP A 71 15.47 -14.61 -19.06
CA ASP A 71 14.53 -13.47 -19.11
C ASP A 71 15.01 -12.42 -20.12
N TYR A 72 16.32 -12.19 -20.21
CA TYR A 72 16.90 -11.30 -21.23
C TYR A 72 16.79 -11.87 -22.64
N ASP A 73 17.01 -13.17 -22.83
CA ASP A 73 16.89 -13.80 -24.15
C ASP A 73 15.44 -13.83 -24.65
N GLU A 74 14.45 -13.91 -23.74
CA GLU A 74 13.02 -13.92 -24.08
C GLU A 74 12.42 -12.51 -24.23
N TYR A 75 12.76 -11.56 -23.36
CA TYR A 75 12.11 -10.25 -23.26
C TYR A 75 13.08 -9.05 -23.35
N GLY A 76 14.36 -9.29 -23.63
CA GLY A 76 15.37 -8.24 -23.73
C GLY A 76 15.62 -7.51 -22.40
N ILE A 77 15.86 -6.20 -22.47
CA ILE A 77 16.13 -5.37 -21.27
C ILE A 77 14.90 -5.34 -20.35
N GLU A 78 13.68 -5.39 -20.90
CA GLU A 78 12.45 -5.37 -20.12
C GLU A 78 12.33 -6.60 -19.22
N GLY A 79 12.81 -7.77 -19.67
CA GLY A 79 12.86 -9.00 -18.86
C GLY A 79 13.75 -8.89 -17.63
N LEU A 80 14.72 -7.98 -17.61
CA LEU A 80 15.59 -7.75 -16.46
C LEU A 80 14.94 -6.84 -15.40
N ILE A 81 13.85 -6.15 -15.74
CA ILE A 81 13.10 -5.35 -14.78
C ILE A 81 12.22 -6.33 -13.97
N PRO A 82 12.41 -6.42 -12.64
CA PRO A 82 11.60 -7.34 -11.83
C PRO A 82 10.12 -6.93 -11.83
N ASP A 83 9.26 -7.82 -12.31
CA ASP A 83 7.82 -7.68 -12.19
C ASP A 83 7.34 -8.21 -10.83
N TYR A 84 7.09 -7.29 -9.90
CA TYR A 84 6.52 -7.60 -8.60
C TYR A 84 4.98 -7.57 -8.59
N SER A 85 4.33 -7.24 -9.71
CA SER A 85 2.87 -7.13 -9.78
C SER A 85 2.17 -8.46 -9.49
N ASN A 86 2.80 -9.57 -9.88
CA ASN A 86 2.32 -10.93 -9.64
C ASN A 86 2.89 -11.56 -8.36
N CYS A 87 3.69 -10.84 -7.58
CA CYS A 87 4.26 -11.36 -6.35
C CYS A 87 3.31 -11.12 -5.16
N GLY A 88 2.99 -12.18 -4.42
CA GLY A 88 2.18 -12.13 -3.21
C GLY A 88 0.85 -12.88 -3.32
N THR A 89 0.13 -12.96 -2.19
CA THR A 89 -1.21 -13.59 -2.17
C THR A 89 -2.20 -12.65 -2.84
N LYS A 90 -2.81 -13.10 -3.95
CA LYS A 90 -3.88 -12.36 -4.62
C LYS A 90 -4.99 -12.03 -3.62
N SER A 91 -5.52 -10.81 -3.71
CA SER A 91 -6.67 -10.44 -2.87
C SER A 91 -7.83 -11.39 -3.20
N LYS A 92 -8.52 -11.90 -2.17
CA LYS A 92 -9.68 -12.77 -2.37
C LYS A 92 -10.85 -12.04 -3.06
N LEU A 93 -10.90 -10.71 -2.97
CA LEU A 93 -11.82 -9.86 -3.73
C LEU A 93 -11.16 -9.37 -5.00
N THR A 94 -11.92 -9.43 -6.09
CA THR A 94 -11.58 -8.80 -7.37
C THR A 94 -11.73 -7.28 -7.30
N ASN A 95 -11.18 -6.57 -8.28
CA ASN A 95 -11.32 -5.11 -8.34
C ASN A 95 -12.79 -4.69 -8.49
N ASP A 96 -13.58 -5.43 -9.28
CA ASP A 96 -15.00 -5.15 -9.47
C ASP A 96 -15.79 -5.32 -8.16
N GLN A 97 -15.49 -6.39 -7.40
CA GLN A 97 -16.08 -6.62 -6.09
C GLN A 97 -15.66 -5.55 -5.07
N LEU A 98 -14.45 -5.00 -5.18
CA LEU A 98 -14.02 -3.87 -4.34
C LEU A 98 -14.78 -2.59 -4.67
N ILE A 99 -15.05 -2.33 -5.96
CA ILE A 99 -15.86 -1.19 -6.40
C ILE A 99 -17.30 -1.36 -5.90
N GLU A 100 -17.90 -2.54 -6.06
CA GLU A 100 -19.23 -2.84 -5.54
C GLU A 100 -19.30 -2.67 -4.01
N LEU A 101 -18.32 -3.22 -3.29
CA LEU A 101 -18.21 -3.06 -1.84
C LEU A 101 -18.12 -1.58 -1.45
N LYS A 102 -17.38 -0.77 -2.20
CA LYS A 102 -17.27 0.68 -1.94
C LYS A 102 -18.64 1.36 -2.08
N ILE A 103 -19.39 1.05 -3.13
CA ILE A 103 -20.73 1.61 -3.36
C ILE A 103 -21.66 1.24 -2.20
N LEU A 104 -21.65 -0.02 -1.77
CA LEU A 104 -22.48 -0.51 -0.66
C LEU A 104 -22.14 0.14 0.69
N LEU A 105 -20.86 0.42 0.94
CA LEU A 105 -20.39 1.04 2.18
C LEU A 105 -20.52 2.58 2.17
N SER A 106 -20.69 3.19 0.99
CA SER A 106 -20.88 4.63 0.82
C SER A 106 -22.34 5.08 0.91
N ASP A 107 -23.27 4.15 1.12
CA ASP A 107 -24.70 4.42 1.29
C ASP A 107 -24.91 5.32 2.54
N PRO A 108 -25.40 6.57 2.38
CA PRO A 108 -25.53 7.53 3.49
C PRO A 108 -26.53 7.06 4.56
N ASP A 109 -27.49 6.20 4.20
CA ASP A 109 -28.51 5.68 5.11
C ASP A 109 -28.00 4.52 5.96
N LYS A 110 -26.83 3.94 5.62
CA LYS A 110 -26.29 2.75 6.27
C LYS A 110 -24.91 3.01 6.85
N HIS A 111 -24.82 2.91 8.16
CA HIS A 111 -23.54 2.99 8.87
C HIS A 111 -23.03 1.59 9.20
N TYR A 112 -21.88 1.24 8.63
CA TYR A 112 -21.25 -0.06 8.86
C TYR A 112 -20.09 0.06 9.86
N THR A 113 -20.10 -0.81 10.86
CA THR A 113 -18.88 -1.12 11.62
C THR A 113 -17.96 -2.02 10.80
N ILE A 114 -16.71 -2.21 11.22
CA ILE A 114 -15.79 -3.13 10.55
C ILE A 114 -16.32 -4.58 10.60
N ILE A 115 -17.02 -4.95 11.68
CA ILE A 115 -17.68 -6.25 11.81
C ILE A 115 -18.86 -6.34 10.83
N GLY A 116 -19.68 -5.29 10.73
CA GLY A 116 -20.77 -5.24 9.74
C GLY A 116 -20.26 -5.32 8.29
N ALA A 117 -19.14 -4.65 7.97
CA ALA A 117 -18.48 -4.78 6.68
C ALA A 117 -17.95 -6.21 6.44
N GLN A 118 -17.45 -6.88 7.47
CA GLN A 118 -17.00 -8.27 7.39
C GLN A 118 -18.15 -9.23 7.07
N GLU A 119 -19.30 -9.04 7.72
CA GLU A 119 -20.52 -9.81 7.48
C GLU A 119 -21.05 -9.57 6.07
N LEU A 120 -21.14 -8.30 5.65
CA LEU A 120 -21.56 -7.93 4.29
C LEU A 120 -20.67 -8.58 3.22
N ILE A 121 -19.34 -8.58 3.40
CA ILE A 121 -18.41 -9.23 2.47
C ILE A 121 -18.66 -10.75 2.42
N LYS A 122 -18.92 -11.37 3.56
CA LYS A 122 -19.21 -12.81 3.65
C LYS A 122 -20.52 -13.16 2.96
N GLU A 123 -21.57 -12.36 3.16
CA GLU A 123 -22.90 -12.58 2.58
C GLU A 123 -22.92 -12.35 1.07
N ARG A 124 -22.27 -11.27 0.61
CA ARG A 124 -22.31 -10.87 -0.81
C ARG A 124 -21.32 -11.60 -1.69
N PHE A 125 -20.12 -11.87 -1.18
CA PHE A 125 -19.03 -12.44 -1.97
C PHE A 125 -18.61 -13.84 -1.51
N GLY A 126 -19.17 -14.37 -0.41
CA GLY A 126 -18.78 -15.68 0.14
C GLY A 126 -17.36 -15.71 0.73
N VAL A 127 -16.70 -14.55 0.86
CA VAL A 127 -15.30 -14.45 1.26
C VAL A 127 -15.18 -14.18 2.76
N LYS A 128 -14.49 -15.07 3.49
CA LYS A 128 -14.14 -14.83 4.89
C LYS A 128 -12.79 -14.14 5.02
N TYR A 129 -12.81 -12.94 5.60
CA TYR A 129 -11.63 -12.18 6.00
C TYR A 129 -11.49 -12.10 7.52
N SER A 130 -10.29 -11.80 8.00
CA SER A 130 -10.08 -11.39 9.40
C SER A 130 -10.45 -9.92 9.60
N TYR A 131 -10.72 -9.52 10.84
CA TYR A 131 -11.00 -8.13 11.20
C TYR A 131 -9.94 -7.16 10.66
N LYS A 132 -8.65 -7.49 10.85
CA LYS A 132 -7.52 -6.68 10.36
C LYS A 132 -7.55 -6.52 8.84
N GLN A 133 -7.87 -7.59 8.09
CA GLN A 133 -7.95 -7.52 6.63
C GLN A 133 -9.11 -6.64 6.15
N VAL A 134 -10.28 -6.73 6.80
CA VAL A 134 -11.42 -5.85 6.47
C VAL A 134 -11.08 -4.40 6.81
N TRP A 135 -10.39 -4.15 7.93
CA TRP A 135 -9.88 -2.82 8.26
C TRP A 135 -8.91 -2.30 7.20
N GLU A 136 -7.95 -3.10 6.73
CA GLU A 136 -7.02 -2.69 5.67
C GLU A 136 -7.74 -2.42 4.34
N ILE A 137 -8.72 -3.25 3.97
CA ILE A 137 -9.52 -3.06 2.76
C ILE A 137 -10.29 -1.73 2.86
N THR A 138 -11.05 -1.54 3.93
CA THR A 138 -11.88 -0.32 4.10
C THR A 138 -11.05 0.95 4.24
N ARG A 139 -9.96 0.93 5.02
CA ARG A 139 -9.15 2.12 5.30
C ARG A 139 -8.11 2.42 4.25
N LYS A 140 -7.28 1.43 3.89
CA LYS A 140 -6.14 1.65 3.00
C LYS A 140 -6.53 1.55 1.53
N LYS A 141 -7.40 0.59 1.16
CA LYS A 141 -7.79 0.39 -0.24
C LYS A 141 -8.96 1.26 -0.67
N LEU A 142 -10.02 1.34 0.14
CA LEU A 142 -11.24 2.08 -0.22
C LEU A 142 -11.21 3.54 0.24
N GLY A 143 -10.33 3.88 1.20
CA GLY A 143 -10.12 5.25 1.66
C GLY A 143 -11.19 5.76 2.65
N PHE A 144 -11.92 4.87 3.32
CA PHE A 144 -12.91 5.30 4.31
C PHE A 144 -12.23 5.83 5.58
N ASN A 145 -12.75 6.93 6.12
CA ASN A 145 -12.26 7.52 7.37
C ASN A 145 -12.94 6.90 8.60
N TYR A 146 -12.35 7.13 9.78
CA TYR A 146 -13.02 6.79 11.04
C TYR A 146 -14.08 7.85 11.34
N CYS A 147 -15.35 7.46 11.35
CA CYS A 147 -16.40 8.26 11.97
C CYS A 147 -16.71 7.65 13.34
N LYS A 148 -16.59 8.46 14.40
CA LYS A 148 -17.14 8.11 15.70
C LYS A 148 -18.64 8.40 15.62
N PRO A 149 -19.53 7.44 15.93
CA PRO A 149 -20.94 7.76 16.04
C PRO A 149 -21.13 8.80 17.15
N PHE A 150 -21.87 9.88 16.85
CA PHE A 150 -22.28 10.82 17.87
C PHE A 150 -23.39 10.18 18.72
N LEU A 151 -23.32 10.35 20.04
CA LEU A 151 -24.40 9.92 20.93
C LEU A 151 -25.60 10.83 20.70
N ILE A 152 -26.69 10.26 20.18
CA ILE A 152 -27.98 10.96 20.11
C ILE A 152 -28.67 10.71 21.45
N TYR A 153 -28.83 11.76 22.25
CA TYR A 153 -29.57 11.68 23.51
C TYR A 153 -31.06 11.82 23.23
N ASN A 154 -31.88 10.90 23.74
CA ASN A 154 -33.34 10.96 23.58
C ASN A 154 -33.96 12.22 24.22
N GLU A 155 -33.25 12.82 25.18
CA GLU A 155 -33.65 14.04 25.89
C GLU A 155 -33.21 15.32 25.16
N ALA A 156 -32.57 15.21 23.99
CA ALA A 156 -32.18 16.38 23.22
C ALA A 156 -33.43 17.17 22.82
N PRO A 157 -33.53 18.47 23.17
CA PRO A 157 -34.65 19.30 22.75
C PRO A 157 -34.71 19.34 21.22
N ALA A 158 -35.92 19.44 20.65
CA ALA A 158 -36.14 19.45 19.19
C ALA A 158 -35.35 20.56 18.46
N ASP A 159 -34.94 21.60 19.19
CA ASP A 159 -34.22 22.77 18.70
C ASP A 159 -32.72 22.77 19.08
N ALA A 160 -32.14 21.59 19.34
CA ALA A 160 -30.76 21.45 19.81
C ALA A 160 -29.71 22.02 18.84
N GLU A 161 -29.96 21.96 17.53
CA GLU A 161 -29.04 22.46 16.51
C GLU A 161 -28.97 24.00 16.48
N GLU A 162 -30.11 24.70 16.58
CA GLU A 162 -30.13 26.17 16.62
C GLU A 162 -29.49 26.72 17.92
N ILE A 163 -29.71 26.04 19.04
CA ILE A 163 -29.09 26.40 20.34
C ILE A 163 -27.56 26.33 20.27
N LEU A 164 -27.01 25.33 19.57
CA LEU A 164 -25.56 25.16 19.41
C LEU A 164 -24.94 26.22 18.49
N LEU A 165 -25.66 26.66 17.45
CA LEU A 165 -25.22 27.74 16.55
C LEU A 165 -25.23 29.12 17.24
N LYS A 166 -26.25 29.40 18.06
CA LYS A 166 -26.42 30.70 18.76
C LYS A 166 -25.37 30.96 19.84
N LYS A 167 -24.72 29.92 20.36
CA LYS A 167 -23.71 30.02 21.44
C LYS A 167 -22.29 30.35 20.94
N ARG A 168 -22.08 30.39 19.62
CA ARG A 168 -20.77 30.63 18.98
C ARG A 168 -20.55 32.07 18.50
N SER A 169 -21.53 32.97 18.65
CA SER A 169 -21.40 34.42 18.45
C SER A 169 -21.01 35.13 19.75
#